data_AF-A0A1V0J9R6-F1
#
_entry.id   AF-A0A1V0J9R6-F1
#
_cell.length_a   1.000
_cell.length_b   1.000
_cell.length_c   1.000
_cell.angle_alpha   90.00
_cell.angle_beta   90.00
_cell.angle_gamma   90.00
#
_symmetry.space_group_name_H-M   'P 1'
#
loop_
_entity.id
_entity.type
_entity.pdbx_description
1 polymer ?
#
loop_
_entity_poly.entity_id
_entity_poly.type
_entity_poly.pdbx_seq_one_letter_code
_entity_poly.pdbx_strand_id
1 'polypeptide(L)'
;MVSTMTTSAGAGGEATRQGIELAVEKLGGRVGGIPVRMFYEDDALQPELGKQKTEKLILEDKVDFLVGYNYSNIVLAALKPAIDSKTFLLSITGPSQLAGRQYDHFTVIAEFGHVGQPLHDWLLACRNAPGARTPEAHH
;
A
#
# COMPACT_ATOMS: atom_id res chain seq x y z
N MET A 1 -2.82 -4.80 2.19
CA MET A 1 -1.37 -4.85 2.42
C MET A 1 -0.85 -6.20 1.99
N VAL A 2 0.18 -6.24 1.15
CA VAL A 2 0.91 -7.46 0.79
C VAL A 2 2.31 -7.36 1.41
N SER A 3 2.75 -8.37 2.14
CA SER A 3 4.06 -8.36 2.79
C SER A 3 4.49 -9.77 3.15
N THR A 4 5.80 -10.05 3.15
CA THR A 4 6.36 -11.27 3.74
C THR A 4 6.13 -11.25 5.25
N MET A 5 5.25 -12.13 5.74
CA MET A 5 4.92 -12.26 7.18
C MET A 5 5.30 -13.64 7.73
N THR A 6 5.36 -14.66 6.89
CA THR A 6 5.93 -15.97 7.23
C THR A 6 7.38 -16.10 6.73
N THR A 7 7.97 -17.29 6.88
CA THR A 7 9.37 -17.63 6.58
C THR A 7 10.38 -17.00 7.54
N SER A 8 11.68 -17.29 7.35
CA SER A 8 12.76 -16.66 8.12
C SER A 8 12.85 -15.14 7.92
N ALA A 9 12.21 -14.61 6.87
CA ALA A 9 12.16 -13.19 6.54
C ALA A 9 10.90 -12.47 7.05
N GLY A 10 9.99 -13.15 7.75
CA GLY A 10 8.64 -12.65 8.05
C GLY A 10 8.52 -11.66 9.21
N ALA A 11 9.49 -11.65 10.13
CA ALA A 11 9.40 -10.87 11.37
C ALA A 11 9.17 -9.36 11.14
N GLY A 12 9.80 -8.79 10.10
CA GLY A 12 9.63 -7.37 9.76
C GLY A 12 8.24 -7.03 9.23
N GLY A 13 7.65 -7.91 8.41
CA GLY A 13 6.29 -7.72 7.89
C GLY A 13 5.24 -7.84 8.98
N GLU A 14 5.42 -8.80 9.88
CA GLU A 14 4.51 -9.00 11.02
C GLU A 14 4.57 -7.82 12.01
N ALA A 15 5.76 -7.30 12.31
CA ALA A 15 5.90 -6.09 13.11
C ALA A 15 5.23 -4.87 12.46
N THR A 16 5.34 -4.75 11.12
CA THR A 16 4.69 -3.67 10.37
C THR A 16 3.16 -3.79 10.40
N ARG A 17 2.62 -5.00 10.24
CA ARG A 17 1.18 -5.28 10.38
C ARG A 17 0.66 -4.81 11.73
N GLN A 18 1.31 -5.25 12.81
CA GLN A 18 0.92 -4.90 14.18
C GLN A 18 0.99 -3.38 14.42
N GLY A 19 2.03 -2.71 13.90
CA GLY A 19 2.16 -1.26 13.99
C GLY A 19 1.04 -0.50 13.28
N ILE A 20 0.63 -0.97 12.10
CA ILE A 20 -0.49 -0.37 11.35
C ILE A 20 -1.82 -0.59 12.08
N GLU A 21 -2.07 -1.80 12.58
CA GLU A 21 -3.30 -2.11 13.34
C GLU A 21 -3.42 -1.21 14.57
N LEU A 22 -2.32 -1.08 15.34
CA LEU A 22 -2.28 -0.19 16.49
C LEU A 22 -2.50 1.28 16.11
N ALA A 23 -1.93 1.74 14.99
CA ALA A 23 -2.11 3.11 14.52
C ALA A 23 -3.57 3.37 14.10
N VAL A 24 -4.17 2.46 13.33
CA VAL A 24 -5.57 2.55 12.90
C VAL A 24 -6.51 2.52 14.11
N GLU A 25 -6.25 1.67 15.10
CA GLU A 25 -7.00 1.61 16.36
C GLU A 25 -6.95 2.96 17.09
N LYS A 26 -5.75 3.53 17.27
CA LYS A 26 -5.56 4.84 17.93
C LYS A 26 -6.24 5.98 17.19
N LEU A 27 -6.42 5.87 15.88
CA LEU A 27 -7.14 6.83 15.06
C LEU A 27 -8.66 6.54 14.98
N GLY A 28 -9.17 5.60 15.77
CA GLY A 28 -10.59 5.25 15.81
C GLY A 28 -11.09 4.58 14.54
N GLY A 29 -10.23 3.81 13.87
CA GLY A 29 -10.56 3.12 12.61
C GLY A 29 -10.58 4.03 11.39
N ARG A 30 -9.96 5.22 11.48
CA ARG A 30 -9.98 6.24 10.42
C ARG A 30 -8.57 6.72 10.08
N VAL A 31 -8.33 7.11 8.84
CA VAL A 31 -7.11 7.81 8.42
C VAL A 31 -7.52 9.05 7.64
N GLY A 32 -7.04 10.22 8.05
CA GLY A 32 -7.46 11.49 7.44
C GLY A 32 -8.97 11.77 7.56
N GLY A 33 -9.64 11.22 8.57
CA GLY A 33 -11.10 11.32 8.74
C GLY A 33 -11.92 10.30 7.95
N ILE A 34 -11.29 9.49 7.09
CA ILE A 34 -11.95 8.48 6.26
C ILE A 34 -11.87 7.11 6.98
N PRO A 35 -12.98 6.36 7.12
CA PRO A 35 -12.94 4.99 7.64
C PRO A 35 -12.04 4.10 6.78
N VAL A 36 -11.14 3.35 7.44
CA VAL A 36 -10.21 2.45 6.74
C VAL A 36 -10.50 1.01 7.14
N ARG A 37 -10.54 0.13 6.15
CA ARG A 37 -10.54 -1.32 6.33
C ARG A 37 -9.25 -1.89 5.75
N MET A 38 -8.49 -2.59 6.60
CA MET A 38 -7.24 -3.22 6.20
C MET A 38 -7.47 -4.70 5.86
N PHE A 39 -6.85 -5.14 4.78
CA PHE A 39 -6.72 -6.54 4.39
C PHE A 39 -5.24 -6.89 4.35
N TYR A 40 -4.87 -8.10 4.77
CA TYR A 40 -3.47 -8.52 4.86
C TYR A 40 -3.28 -9.82 4.09
N GLU A 41 -2.25 -9.86 3.25
CA GLU A 41 -1.86 -11.03 2.49
C GLU A 41 -0.36 -11.28 2.61
N ASP A 42 -0.01 -12.55 2.78
CA ASP A 42 1.38 -12.99 2.86
C ASP A 42 1.89 -13.43 1.49
N ASP A 43 2.99 -12.83 1.05
CA ASP A 43 3.67 -13.20 -0.19
C ASP A 43 4.69 -14.34 0.00
N ALA A 44 4.99 -14.73 1.24
CA ALA A 44 5.98 -15.76 1.59
C ALA A 44 7.34 -15.60 0.87
N LEU A 45 7.72 -14.37 0.50
CA LEU A 45 8.89 -14.02 -0.30
C LEU A 45 8.89 -14.64 -1.71
N GLN A 46 7.72 -15.02 -2.23
CA GLN A 46 7.54 -15.65 -3.52
C GLN A 46 6.86 -14.67 -4.50
N PRO A 47 7.50 -14.28 -5.61
CA PRO A 47 6.92 -13.33 -6.56
C PRO A 47 5.57 -13.76 -7.13
N GLU A 48 5.41 -15.04 -7.46
CA GLU A 48 4.16 -15.58 -8.00
C GLU A 48 3.03 -15.49 -6.97
N LEU A 49 3.32 -15.83 -5.71
CA LEU A 49 2.35 -15.70 -4.63
C LEU A 49 1.98 -14.24 -4.40
N GLY A 50 2.96 -13.33 -4.34
CA GLY A 50 2.72 -11.89 -4.19
C GLY A 50 1.84 -11.31 -5.30
N LYS A 51 2.02 -11.75 -6.56
CA LYS A 51 1.14 -11.40 -7.67
C LYS A 51 -0.27 -11.94 -7.46
N GLN A 52 -0.41 -13.23 -7.15
CA GLN A 52 -1.72 -13.86 -6.89
C GLN A 52 -2.49 -13.14 -5.77
N LYS A 53 -1.79 -12.79 -4.68
CA LYS A 53 -2.37 -12.06 -3.55
C LYS A 53 -2.77 -10.64 -3.94
N THR A 54 -1.98 -9.98 -4.78
CA THR A 54 -2.32 -8.66 -5.33
C THR A 54 -3.60 -8.74 -6.17
N GLU A 55 -3.69 -9.71 -7.08
CA GLU A 55 -4.88 -9.92 -7.92
C GLU A 55 -6.11 -10.22 -7.07
N LYS A 56 -5.99 -11.05 -6.04
CA LYS A 56 -7.08 -11.32 -5.07
C LYS A 56 -7.58 -10.02 -4.44
N LEU A 57 -6.68 -9.20 -3.90
CA LEU A 57 -7.05 -7.93 -3.24
C LEU A 57 -7.76 -6.97 -4.21
N ILE A 58 -7.35 -6.93 -5.47
CA ILE A 58 -7.97 -6.09 -6.51
C ILE A 58 -9.35 -6.64 -6.89
N LEU A 59 -9.45 -7.94 -7.19
CA LEU A 59 -10.62 -8.51 -7.85
C LEU A 59 -11.71 -8.92 -6.86
N GLU A 60 -11.31 -9.49 -5.72
CA GLU A 60 -12.24 -10.01 -4.71
C GLU A 60 -12.52 -8.97 -3.63
N ASP A 61 -11.45 -8.47 -2.99
CA ASP A 61 -11.58 -7.51 -1.89
C ASP A 61 -11.83 -6.08 -2.38
N LYS A 62 -11.63 -5.81 -3.68
CA LYS A 62 -11.87 -4.53 -4.37
C LYS A 62 -11.22 -3.35 -3.65
N VAL A 63 -9.96 -3.51 -3.25
CA VAL A 63 -9.24 -2.47 -2.52
C VAL A 63 -8.92 -1.27 -3.41
N ASP A 64 -9.00 -0.07 -2.83
CA ASP A 64 -8.57 1.17 -3.49
C ASP A 64 -7.04 1.33 -3.48
N PHE A 65 -6.39 0.78 -2.45
CA PHE A 65 -4.96 0.90 -2.20
C PHE A 65 -4.32 -0.46 -1.91
N LEU A 66 -3.26 -0.75 -2.65
CA LEU A 66 -2.28 -1.77 -2.37
C LEU A 66 -1.11 -1.12 -1.64
N VAL A 67 -0.75 -1.67 -0.48
CA VAL A 67 0.32 -1.11 0.37
C VAL A 67 1.27 -2.21 0.84
N GLY A 68 2.50 -1.85 1.18
CA GLY A 68 3.51 -2.78 1.72
C GLY A 68 4.60 -3.11 0.69
N TYR A 69 4.72 -4.38 0.31
CA TYR A 69 5.72 -4.91 -0.60
C TYR A 69 7.16 -4.64 -0.13
N ASN A 70 7.67 -5.54 0.71
CA ASN A 70 8.95 -5.39 1.39
C ASN A 70 10.16 -5.77 0.51
N TYR A 71 9.93 -6.32 -0.68
CA TYR A 71 10.98 -6.79 -1.55
C TYR A 71 10.70 -6.44 -3.01
N SER A 72 11.74 -5.97 -3.70
CA SER A 72 11.66 -5.47 -5.06
C SER A 72 11.13 -6.48 -6.07
N ASN A 73 11.48 -7.77 -5.91
CA ASN A 73 10.97 -8.85 -6.77
C ASN A 73 9.45 -9.02 -6.64
N ILE A 74 8.88 -8.79 -5.46
CA ILE A 74 7.43 -8.84 -5.23
C ILE A 74 6.76 -7.61 -5.85
N VAL A 75 7.35 -6.41 -5.67
CA VAL A 75 6.85 -5.17 -6.31
C VAL A 75 6.75 -5.33 -7.82
N LEU A 76 7.80 -5.85 -8.46
CA LEU A 76 7.85 -6.05 -9.91
C LEU A 76 6.75 -7.00 -10.40
N ALA A 77 6.45 -8.06 -9.64
CA ALA A 77 5.39 -9.00 -9.97
C ALA A 77 3.98 -8.40 -9.80
N ALA A 78 3.81 -7.51 -8.81
CA ALA A 78 2.55 -6.84 -8.49
C ALA A 78 2.27 -5.60 -9.35
N LEU A 79 3.29 -5.05 -10.02
CA LEU A 79 3.19 -3.78 -10.74
C LEU A 79 2.18 -3.82 -11.89
N LYS A 80 2.23 -4.87 -12.73
CA LYS A 80 1.33 -5.02 -13.87
C LYS A 80 -0.16 -5.09 -13.44
N PRO A 81 -0.57 -5.99 -12.52
CA PRO A 81 -1.97 -6.05 -12.11
C PRO A 81 -2.44 -4.75 -11.42
N ALA A 82 -1.56 -4.06 -10.67
CA ALA A 82 -1.90 -2.77 -10.06
C ALA A 82 -2.15 -1.67 -11.11
N ILE A 83 -1.27 -1.54 -12.12
CA ILE A 83 -1.42 -0.55 -13.20
C ILE A 83 -2.66 -0.85 -14.05
N ASP A 84 -2.83 -2.11 -14.48
CA ASP A 84 -3.95 -2.50 -15.34
C ASP A 84 -5.31 -2.26 -14.67
N SER A 85 -5.39 -2.47 -13.35
CA SER A 85 -6.59 -2.22 -12.54
C SER A 85 -6.77 -0.76 -12.12
N LYS A 86 -5.74 0.07 -12.31
CA LYS A 86 -5.67 1.46 -11.81
C LYS A 86 -5.82 1.56 -10.28
N THR A 87 -5.43 0.50 -9.57
CA THR A 87 -5.38 0.50 -8.10
C THR A 87 -4.08 1.15 -7.64
N PHE A 88 -4.16 2.00 -6.60
CA PHE A 88 -2.98 2.69 -6.13
C PHE A 88 -1.99 1.71 -5.49
N LEU A 89 -0.73 1.70 -5.91
CA LEU A 89 0.32 0.87 -5.30
C LEU A 89 1.30 1.75 -4.53
N LEU A 90 1.35 1.55 -3.22
CA LEU A 90 2.29 2.16 -2.29
C LEU A 90 3.30 1.11 -1.81
N SER A 91 4.51 1.14 -2.35
CA SER A 91 5.56 0.24 -1.86
C SER A 91 6.53 0.94 -0.92
N ILE A 92 6.93 0.25 0.16
CA ILE A 92 8.02 0.68 1.05
C ILE A 92 9.42 0.37 0.47
N THR A 93 9.47 -0.36 -0.65
CA THR A 93 10.70 -0.67 -1.39
C THR A 93 10.60 -0.17 -2.82
N GLY A 94 11.60 0.59 -3.24
CA GLY A 94 11.81 0.92 -4.64
C GLY A 94 12.81 -0.05 -5.24
N PRO A 95 12.43 -0.90 -6.21
CA PRO A 95 13.42 -1.47 -7.10
C PRO A 95 14.13 -0.28 -7.76
N SER A 96 15.46 -0.25 -7.73
CA SER A 96 16.26 0.76 -8.44
C SER A 96 15.93 0.83 -9.94
N GLN A 97 15.38 -0.25 -10.50
CA GLN A 97 14.86 -0.37 -11.86
C GLN A 97 13.61 0.51 -12.12
N LEU A 98 12.90 0.88 -11.05
CA LEU A 98 11.76 1.79 -11.06
C LEU A 98 12.17 3.23 -10.67
N ALA A 99 13.39 3.44 -10.16
CA ALA A 99 13.88 4.78 -9.83
C ALA A 99 14.01 5.66 -11.09
N GLY A 100 13.38 6.84 -11.07
CA GLY A 100 13.41 7.80 -12.18
C GLY A 100 12.40 7.52 -13.31
N ARG A 101 11.61 6.44 -13.24
CA ARG A 101 10.47 6.26 -14.14
C ARG A 101 9.27 7.04 -13.60
N GLN A 102 8.72 7.92 -14.43
CA GLN A 102 7.39 8.48 -14.20
C GLN A 102 6.40 7.34 -14.38
N TYR A 103 5.91 6.80 -13.27
CA TYR A 103 4.70 5.97 -13.31
C TYR A 103 3.50 6.90 -13.39
N ASP A 104 2.49 6.48 -14.15
CA ASP A 104 1.20 7.15 -14.20
C ASP A 104 0.65 7.35 -12.77
N HIS A 105 -0.31 8.27 -12.65
CA HIS A 105 -0.89 8.85 -11.43
C HIS A 105 -1.20 7.91 -10.24
N PHE A 106 -1.12 6.59 -10.43
CA PHE A 106 -1.57 5.53 -9.53
C PHE A 106 -0.43 4.75 -8.84
N THR A 107 0.85 4.88 -9.23
CA THR A 107 1.95 4.15 -8.54
C THR A 107 2.85 5.12 -7.77
N VAL A 108 2.92 4.95 -6.46
CA VAL A 108 3.82 5.71 -5.58
C VAL A 108 4.79 4.75 -4.91
N ILE A 109 6.08 4.92 -5.17
CA ILE A 109 7.14 4.10 -4.58
C ILE A 109 7.84 4.95 -3.53
N ALA A 110 7.76 4.52 -2.26
CA ALA A 110 8.36 5.21 -1.13
C ALA A 110 9.53 4.37 -0.58
N GLU A 111 10.77 4.73 -0.91
CA GLU A 111 11.94 4.03 -0.37
C GLU A 111 12.19 4.38 1.10
N PHE A 112 12.76 3.44 1.88
CA PHE A 112 13.10 3.56 3.30
C PHE A 112 13.91 4.82 3.69
N GLY A 113 14.61 5.47 2.74
CA GLY A 113 15.33 6.73 2.97
C GLY A 113 14.48 8.01 2.88
N HIS A 114 13.26 7.94 2.34
CA HIS A 114 12.47 9.11 1.96
C HIS A 114 10.96 9.02 2.27
N VAL A 115 10.52 8.11 3.14
CA VAL A 115 9.09 7.83 3.44
C VAL A 115 8.24 9.08 3.73
N GLY A 116 8.83 10.15 4.29
CA GLY A 116 8.10 11.37 4.65
C GLY A 116 7.42 12.07 3.47
N GLN A 117 8.10 12.21 2.33
CA GLN A 117 7.57 12.98 1.20
C GLN A 117 6.48 12.23 0.42
N PRO A 118 6.66 10.94 0.06
CA PRO A 118 5.61 10.16 -0.59
C PRO A 118 4.39 9.93 0.30
N LEU A 119 4.56 9.78 1.62
CA LEU A 119 3.43 9.68 2.57
C LEU A 119 2.67 11.02 2.66
N HIS A 120 3.40 12.14 2.70
CA HIS A 120 2.81 13.47 2.64
C HIS A 120 2.05 13.70 1.32
N ASP A 121 2.67 13.38 0.19
CA ASP A 121 2.07 13.55 -1.14
C ASP A 121 0.86 12.61 -1.32
N TRP A 122 0.89 11.42 -0.72
CA TRP A 122 -0.26 10.53 -0.61
C TRP A 122 -1.40 11.13 0.24
N LEU A 123 -1.10 11.68 1.43
CA LEU A 123 -2.10 12.37 2.25
C LEU A 123 -2.73 13.56 1.51
N LEU A 124 -1.92 14.28 0.72
CA LEU A 124 -2.41 15.37 -0.15
C LEU A 124 -3.27 14.84 -1.31
N ALA A 125 -2.88 13.73 -1.93
CA ALA A 125 -3.64 13.10 -3.00
C ALA A 125 -4.99 12.57 -2.49
N CYS A 126 -5.03 11.92 -1.31
CA CYS A 126 -6.27 11.50 -0.65
C CYS A 126 -7.19 12.70 -0.35
N ARG A 127 -6.62 13.84 0.02
CA ARG A 127 -7.38 15.08 0.26
C ARG A 127 -7.98 15.66 -1.04
N ASN A 128 -7.29 15.48 -2.17
CA ASN A 128 -7.63 16.12 -3.45
C ASN A 128 -8.30 15.16 -4.45
N ALA A 129 -8.48 13.88 -4.10
CA ALA A 129 -9.11 12.90 -4.98
C ALA A 129 -10.62 13.24 -5.18
N PRO A 130 -11.11 13.30 -6.43
CA PRO A 130 -12.50 13.60 -6.72
C PRO A 130 -13.39 12.45 -6.22
N GLY A 131 -14.04 12.67 -5.08
CA GLY A 131 -14.85 11.67 -4.37
C GLY A 131 -14.69 11.70 -2.84
N ALA A 132 -13.67 12.39 -2.31
CA ALA A 132 -13.55 12.66 -0.89
C ALA A 132 -14.66 13.63 -0.44
N ARG A 133 -15.75 13.09 0.12
CA ARG A 133 -16.77 13.88 0.83
C ARG A 133 -16.07 14.62 1.97
N THR A 134 -16.02 15.94 1.86
CA THR A 134 -15.68 16.83 2.98
C THR A 134 -16.66 16.58 4.12
N PRO A 135 -16.23 16.28 5.35
CA PRO A 135 -17.10 16.41 6.50
C PRO A 135 -17.34 17.92 6.67
N GLU A 136 -18.59 18.34 6.44
CA GLU A 136 -19.01 19.71 6.75
C GLU A 136 -18.69 20.00 8.22
N ALA A 137 -18.08 21.17 8.42
CA ALA A 137 -17.83 21.73 9.73
C ALA A 137 -19.16 21.95 10.44
N HIS A 138 -19.34 21.32 11.60
CA HIS A 138 -20.37 21.72 12.55
C HIS A 138 -19.73 22.49 13.71
N HIS A 139 -20.37 23.62 14.00
CA HIS A 139 -20.07 24.68 14.96
C HIS A 139 -19.67 24.24 16.37
#